data_AF-A0A832NK57-F1
#
_entry.id   AF-A0A832NK57-F1
#
_cell.length_a   1.000
_cell.length_b   1.000
_cell.length_c   1.000
_cell.angle_alpha   90.00
_cell.angle_beta   90.00
_cell.angle_gamma   90.00
#
_symmetry.space_group_name_H-M   'P 1'
#
loop_
_entity.id
_entity.type
_entity.pdbx_description
1 polymer ?
#
loop_
_entity_poly.entity_id
_entity_poly.type
_entity_poly.pdbx_seq_one_letter_code
_entity_poly.pdbx_strand_id
1 'polypeptide(L)'
;MHEKTVLLVLSVSSSKSLEWALEVISSKRSENMWIVVDEKTMRILAKKSVVSSVGEKILVYSGKRPEEFSLRVVVLVKPDEVYICDERGLLEPLVKLIKAMRIKIHEC
;
A
#
# COMPACT_ATOMS: atom_id res chain seq x y z
N MET A 1 -0.69 9.99 22.94
CA MET A 1 -0.30 8.80 22.16
C MET A 1 -0.19 9.24 20.70
N HIS A 2 0.96 9.10 20.05
CA HIS A 2 1.03 9.28 18.60
C HIS A 2 0.34 8.09 17.94
N GLU A 3 -0.66 8.36 17.11
CA GLU A 3 -1.30 7.32 16.30
C GLU A 3 -0.33 6.86 15.22
N LYS A 4 -0.16 5.55 15.09
CA LYS A 4 0.81 4.96 14.15
C LYS A 4 0.30 5.08 12.72
N THR A 5 1.13 5.61 11.83
CA THR A 5 0.84 5.70 10.41
C THR A 5 1.12 4.37 9.72
N VAL A 6 0.15 3.86 8.97
CA VAL A 6 0.22 2.56 8.27
C VAL A 6 0.33 2.80 6.77
N LEU A 7 1.25 2.11 6.11
CA LEU A 7 1.33 2.05 4.65
C LEU A 7 0.99 0.64 4.16
N LEU A 8 0.02 0.52 3.28
CA LEU A 8 -0.35 -0.71 2.61
C LEU A 8 0.09 -0.64 1.13
N VAL A 9 0.98 -1.54 0.70
CA VAL A 9 1.52 -1.60 -0.66
C VAL A 9 0.90 -2.79 -1.36
N LEU A 10 0.14 -2.57 -2.44
CA LEU A 10 -0.60 -3.62 -3.14
C LEU A 10 -0.33 -3.64 -4.65
N SER A 11 0.16 -4.78 -5.11
CA SER A 11 0.08 -5.22 -6.49
C SER A 11 -0.39 -6.66 -6.55
N VAL A 12 -1.70 -6.84 -6.39
CA VAL A 12 -2.34 -8.16 -6.21
C VAL A 12 -2.98 -8.68 -7.48
N SER A 13 -2.80 -9.98 -7.70
CA SER A 13 -3.31 -10.78 -8.82
C SER A 13 -4.16 -11.96 -8.36
N SER A 14 -3.95 -12.47 -7.14
CA SER A 14 -4.68 -13.60 -6.58
C SER A 14 -5.81 -13.17 -5.63
N SER A 15 -6.84 -14.02 -5.51
CA SER A 15 -7.97 -13.80 -4.59
C SER A 15 -7.53 -13.84 -3.14
N LYS A 16 -6.58 -14.73 -2.78
CA LYS A 16 -6.05 -14.86 -1.42
C LYS A 16 -5.35 -13.56 -0.96
N SER A 17 -4.52 -12.99 -1.82
CA SER A 17 -3.82 -11.73 -1.55
C SER A 17 -4.78 -10.54 -1.45
N LEU A 18 -5.86 -10.58 -2.22
CA LEU A 18 -6.92 -9.59 -2.12
C LEU A 18 -7.70 -9.71 -0.79
N GLU A 19 -8.03 -10.93 -0.34
CA GLU A 19 -8.67 -11.17 0.96
C GLU A 19 -7.79 -10.66 2.10
N TRP A 20 -6.51 -11.01 2.10
CA TRP A 20 -5.54 -10.49 3.06
C TRP A 20 -5.51 -8.96 3.07
N ALA A 21 -5.49 -8.32 1.90
CA ALA A 21 -5.50 -6.85 1.81
C ALA A 21 -6.78 -6.25 2.41
N LEU A 22 -7.93 -6.87 2.20
CA LEU A 22 -9.21 -6.44 2.78
C LEU A 22 -9.25 -6.61 4.31
N GLU A 23 -8.65 -7.67 4.83
CA GLU A 23 -8.48 -7.87 6.28
C GLU A 23 -7.59 -6.78 6.89
N VAL A 24 -6.49 -6.41 6.22
CA VAL A 24 -5.63 -5.30 6.66
C VAL A 24 -6.40 -3.99 6.65
N ILE A 25 -7.14 -3.69 5.57
CA ILE A 25 -7.93 -2.45 5.47
C ILE A 25 -9.01 -2.37 6.55
N SER A 26 -9.70 -3.48 6.83
CA SER A 26 -10.78 -3.50 7.83
C SER A 26 -10.29 -3.51 9.29
N SER A 27 -9.05 -3.98 9.55
CA SER A 27 -8.47 -4.04 10.89
C SER A 27 -7.77 -2.74 11.34
N LYS A 28 -7.69 -1.73 10.47
CA LYS A 28 -6.98 -0.47 10.73
C LYS A 28 -7.94 0.71 10.59
N ARG A 29 -7.61 1.82 11.26
CA ARG A 29 -8.36 3.06 11.09
C ARG A 29 -7.98 3.75 9.79
N SER A 30 -8.97 4.06 8.95
CA SER A 30 -8.78 4.74 7.66
C SER A 30 -8.02 6.06 7.77
N GLU A 31 -8.20 6.78 8.88
CA GLU A 31 -7.54 8.07 9.13
C GLU A 31 -6.01 7.98 9.23
N ASN A 32 -5.45 6.79 9.47
CA ASN A 32 -4.01 6.58 9.63
C ASN A 32 -3.42 5.65 8.55
N MET A 33 -4.22 5.24 7.58
CA MET A 33 -3.82 4.32 6.53
C MET A 33 -3.59 5.04 5.21
N TRP A 34 -2.45 4.77 4.60
CA TRP A 34 -2.16 5.07 3.19
C TRP A 34 -2.09 3.78 2.39
N ILE A 35 -2.62 3.80 1.17
CA ILE A 35 -2.54 2.66 0.27
C ILE A 35 -1.80 3.07 -1.00
N VAL A 36 -0.73 2.36 -1.33
CA VAL A 36 -0.05 2.46 -2.62
C VAL A 36 -0.44 1.26 -3.47
N VAL A 37 -0.92 1.50 -4.68
CA VAL A 37 -1.41 0.44 -5.56
C VAL A 37 -0.92 0.60 -6.99
N ASP A 38 -0.80 -0.49 -7.75
CA ASP A 38 -0.73 -0.41 -9.21
C ASP A 38 -2.12 -0.20 -9.84
N GLU A 39 -2.16 0.30 -11.08
CA GLU A 39 -3.42 0.60 -11.79
C GLU A 39 -4.40 -0.58 -11.87
N LYS A 40 -3.92 -1.80 -12.10
CA LYS A 40 -4.79 -2.98 -12.21
C LYS A 40 -5.40 -3.31 -10.85
N THR A 41 -4.61 -3.25 -9.78
CA THR A 41 -5.13 -3.44 -8.42
C THR A 41 -6.11 -2.35 -8.01
N MET A 42 -5.86 -1.09 -8.38
CA MET A 42 -6.82 -0.01 -8.14
C MET A 42 -8.19 -0.30 -8.75
N ARG A 43 -8.23 -0.81 -9.99
CA ARG A 43 -9.49 -1.19 -10.64
C ARG A 43 -10.23 -2.29 -9.90
N ILE A 44 -9.51 -3.25 -9.29
CA ILE A 44 -10.10 -4.32 -8.49
C ILE A 44 -10.72 -3.74 -7.21
N LEU A 45 -9.99 -2.87 -6.50
CA LEU A 45 -10.46 -2.22 -5.28
C LEU A 45 -11.68 -1.32 -5.54
N ALA A 46 -11.69 -0.59 -6.66
CA ALA A 46 -12.81 0.24 -7.08
C ALA A 46 -14.08 -0.58 -7.33
N LYS A 47 -13.95 -1.73 -8.02
CA LYS A 47 -15.10 -2.65 -8.27
C LYS A 47 -15.68 -3.25 -6.99
N LYS A 48 -14.90 -3.33 -5.92
CA LYS A 48 -15.33 -3.84 -4.60
C LYS A 48 -15.77 -2.73 -3.63
N SER A 49 -15.90 -1.49 -4.09
CA SER A 49 -16.27 -0.33 -3.26
C SER A 49 -15.35 -0.12 -2.04
N VAL A 50 -14.09 -0.56 -2.13
CA VAL A 50 -13.10 -0.34 -1.06
C VAL A 50 -12.66 1.12 -1.02
N VAL A 51 -12.65 1.79 -2.17
CA VAL A 51 -12.19 3.18 -2.30
C VAL A 51 -12.99 4.14 -1.41
N SER A 52 -14.29 3.89 -1.22
CA SER A 52 -15.13 4.71 -0.35
C SER A 52 -14.84 4.57 1.14
N SER A 53 -14.18 3.49 1.59
CA SER A 53 -13.84 3.29 3.00
C SER A 53 -12.47 3.87 3.39
N VAL A 54 -11.58 4.10 2.42
CA VAL A 54 -10.20 4.59 2.67
C VAL A 54 -10.00 6.06 2.28
N GLY A 55 -10.90 6.63 1.48
CA GLY A 55 -10.90 8.06 1.14
C GLY A 55 -9.72 8.47 0.25
N GLU A 56 -9.18 9.67 0.47
CA GLU A 56 -8.17 10.32 -0.39
C GLU A 56 -6.74 9.77 -0.24
N LYS A 57 -6.51 8.80 0.65
CA LYS A 57 -5.16 8.29 0.99
C LYS A 57 -4.70 7.12 0.11
N ILE A 58 -5.06 7.18 -1.17
CA ILE A 58 -4.67 6.17 -2.17
C ILE A 58 -3.74 6.79 -3.20
N LEU A 59 -2.54 6.22 -3.33
CA LEU A 59 -1.53 6.60 -4.31
C LEU A 59 -1.44 5.52 -5.38
N VAL A 60 -1.70 5.89 -6.63
CA VAL A 60 -1.65 4.96 -7.76
C VAL A 60 -0.33 5.10 -8.49
N TYR A 61 0.42 4.00 -8.60
CA TYR A 61 1.63 3.92 -9.40
C TYR A 61 1.29 3.73 -10.87
N SER A 62 1.78 4.65 -11.70
CA SER A 62 1.53 4.71 -13.15
C SER A 62 2.57 3.98 -14.01
N GLY A 63 3.51 3.26 -13.40
CA GLY A 63 4.56 2.54 -14.14
C GLY A 63 5.76 3.38 -14.56
N LYS A 64 5.82 4.68 -14.18
CA LYS A 64 6.89 5.60 -14.58
C LYS A 64 7.70 6.07 -13.37
N ARG A 65 9.02 6.16 -13.55
CA ARG A 65 9.99 6.66 -12.55
C ARG A 65 9.80 6.02 -11.17
N PRO A 66 9.95 4.69 -11.06
CA PRO A 66 9.64 3.96 -9.83
C PRO A 66 10.45 4.45 -8.62
N GLU A 67 11.70 4.83 -8.80
CA GLU A 67 12.57 5.33 -7.72
C GLU A 67 12.07 6.68 -7.19
N GLU A 68 11.76 7.63 -8.09
CA GLU A 68 11.22 8.94 -7.73
C GLU A 68 9.86 8.79 -7.02
N PHE A 69 9.00 7.92 -7.54
CA PHE A 69 7.72 7.60 -6.92
C PHE A 69 7.90 7.01 -5.53
N SER A 70 8.83 6.07 -5.36
CA SER A 70 9.10 5.41 -4.08
C SER A 70 9.57 6.40 -3.02
N LEU A 71 10.48 7.30 -3.39
CA LEU A 71 10.95 8.36 -2.50
C LEU A 71 9.82 9.29 -2.08
N ARG A 72 8.95 9.68 -3.02
CA ARG A 72 7.77 10.51 -2.74
C ARG A 72 6.83 9.84 -1.75
N VAL A 73 6.53 8.56 -1.94
CA VAL A 73 5.69 7.78 -1.02
C VAL A 73 6.26 7.81 0.39
N VAL A 74 7.54 7.46 0.54
CA VAL A 74 8.19 7.39 1.86
C VAL A 74 8.22 8.75 2.56
N VAL A 75 8.54 9.82 1.82
CA VAL A 75 8.60 11.19 2.37
C VAL A 75 7.23 11.71 2.77
N LEU A 76 6.20 11.41 1.98
CA LEU A 76 4.84 11.85 2.23
C LEU A 76 4.21 11.09 3.40
N VAL A 77 4.34 9.76 3.39
CA VAL A 77 3.62 8.88 4.30
C VAL A 77 4.34 8.73 5.65
N LYS A 78 5.68 8.64 5.65
CA LYS A 78 6.50 8.38 6.85
C LYS A 78 5.92 7.26 7.74
N PRO A 79 5.75 6.03 7.21
CA PRO A 79 5.02 4.99 7.91
C PRO A 79 5.77 4.43 9.12
N ASP A 80 5.02 4.11 10.18
CA ASP A 80 5.49 3.37 11.35
C ASP A 80 5.38 1.84 11.17
N GLU A 81 4.45 1.40 10.32
CA GLU A 81 4.17 0.01 10.00
C GLU A 81 3.80 -0.11 8.52
N VAL A 82 4.32 -1.14 7.85
CA VAL A 82 4.06 -1.40 6.44
C VAL A 82 3.51 -2.80 6.23
N TYR A 83 2.48 -2.90 5.40
CA TYR A 83 1.90 -4.13 4.90
C TYR A 83 2.18 -4.22 3.40
N ILE A 84 2.79 -5.31 2.92
CA ILE A 84 3.26 -5.44 1.55
C ILE A 84 2.66 -6.69 0.91
N CYS A 85 2.08 -6.52 -0.27
CA CYS A 85 1.70 -7.60 -1.15
C CYS A 85 1.93 -7.20 -2.60
N ASP A 86 3.13 -7.46 -3.14
CA ASP A 86 3.56 -7.07 -4.49
C ASP A 86 3.77 -8.30 -5.39
N GLU A 87 2.68 -9.02 -5.69
CA GLU A 87 2.74 -10.25 -6.49
C GLU A 87 3.20 -10.01 -7.93
N ARG A 88 2.95 -8.81 -8.49
CA ARG A 88 3.36 -8.47 -9.86
C ARG A 88 4.77 -7.87 -9.94
N GLY A 89 5.39 -7.54 -8.82
CA GLY A 89 6.71 -6.88 -8.76
C GLY A 89 6.70 -5.44 -9.29
N LEU A 90 5.53 -4.81 -9.43
CA LEU A 90 5.43 -3.45 -10.00
C LEU A 90 5.88 -2.37 -9.00
N LEU A 91 5.85 -2.70 -7.71
CA LEU A 91 6.20 -1.79 -6.62
C LEU A 91 7.54 -2.20 -5.98
N GLU A 92 8.32 -3.07 -6.63
CA GLU A 92 9.57 -3.64 -6.11
C GLU A 92 10.56 -2.55 -5.64
N PRO A 93 10.75 -1.41 -6.35
CA PRO A 93 11.65 -0.35 -5.88
C PRO A 93 11.19 0.29 -4.57
N LEU A 94 9.87 0.43 -4.35
CA LEU A 94 9.31 0.90 -3.09
C LEU A 94 9.53 -0.13 -1.99
N VAL A 95 9.28 -1.41 -2.28
CA VAL A 95 9.50 -2.51 -1.33
C VAL A 95 10.96 -2.58 -0.90
N LYS A 96 11.91 -2.47 -1.84
CA LYS A 96 13.35 -2.44 -1.56
C LYS A 96 13.72 -1.25 -0.67
N LEU A 97 13.19 -0.06 -0.97
CA LEU A 97 13.42 1.14 -0.17
C LEU A 97 12.89 0.96 1.26
N ILE A 98 11.66 0.46 1.41
CA ILE A 98 11.04 0.23 2.72
C ILE A 98 11.82 -0.81 3.53
N LYS A 99 12.27 -1.91 2.91
CA LYS A 99 13.10 -2.93 3.58
C LYS A 99 14.44 -2.40 4.08
N ALA A 100 14.98 -1.35 3.45
CA ALA A 100 16.18 -0.67 3.92
C ALA A 100 15.89 0.27 5.11
N MET A 101 14.64 0.69 5.30
CA MET A 101 14.21 1.45 6.46
C MET A 101 13.90 0.48 7.59
N ARG A 102 14.37 0.74 8.81
CA ARG A 102 14.15 -0.12 9.99
C ARG A 102 12.70 -0.03 10.50
N ILE A 103 11.73 -0.30 9.63
CA ILE A 103 10.29 -0.22 9.86
C ILE A 103 9.73 -1.63 10.02
N LYS A 104 8.65 -1.78 10.78
CA LYS A 104 7.95 -3.06 10.92
C LYS A 104 7.22 -3.41 9.62
N ILE A 105 7.51 -4.58 9.05
CA ILE A 105 6.96 -5.04 7.77
C ILE A 105 6.14 -6.32 7.99
N HIS A 106 4.98 -6.39 7.33
CA HIS A 106 4.11 -7.56 7.23
C HIS A 106 3.88 -7.90 5.77
N GLU A 107 4.19 -9.12 5.35
CA GLU A 107 4.01 -9.59 3.98
C GLU A 107 2.78 -10.52 3.87
N CYS A 108 2.13 -10.49 2.71
CA CYS A 108 1.28 -11.59 2.24
C CYS A 108 2.18 -12.74 1.70
#